data_AF-A0A954H017-F1
#
_entry.id   AF-A0A954H017-F1
#
_cell.length_a   1.000
_cell.length_b   1.000
_cell.length_c   1.000
_cell.angle_alpha   90.00
_cell.angle_beta   90.00
_cell.angle_gamma   90.00
#
_symmetry.space_group_name_H-M   'P 1'
#
loop_
_entity.id
_entity.type
_entity.pdbx_description
1 polymer ?
#
loop_
_entity_poly.entity_id
_entity_poly.type
_entity_poly.pdbx_seq_one_letter_code
_entity_poly.pdbx_strand_id
1 'polypeptide(L)'
;MTRRSVDKGYSEREFPVSAMPIPPAARSCLNRCSEFRTQWLPRSFPARSFCTLLSHAVANVLTLLLVLTTVDHSAALAENISGLGTAQQQDATSRPPGIPDAAEKTALPGDHVTEVRLPPKASFHLFVLAGQSNMAGRGVIEKQDTVIHPRLLMLNKQGHWVPAIAPLHFDKSVAGVGPGRTFGLELLKDDPTITIGLIPVAVGGSPISVWQPGEYYEPTHSFPWDDAVHRIRIGKRDGVVRGILWHQGESDSNEKSASAYQYALDHLINRLRVECDSEDQNGLIPFMAGQMGKFESRPWNEFKNTVDAAHRTLPDRVERTAFVDASALNHKGDNVHFDSESYRELGRRFASAYRRLRDND
;
A
#
# COMPACT_ATOMS: atom_id res chain seq x y z
N MET A 1 57.32 7.60 -39.53
CA MET A 1 58.30 8.20 -38.60
C MET A 1 57.49 8.92 -37.51
N THR A 2 57.61 8.74 -36.19
CA THR A 2 58.33 7.82 -35.30
C THR A 2 57.77 8.08 -33.88
N ARG A 3 57.80 7.04 -33.05
CA ARG A 3 57.39 6.91 -31.62
C ARG A 3 57.78 8.08 -30.68
N ARG A 4 57.03 8.28 -29.58
CA ARG A 4 57.39 7.83 -28.20
C ARG A 4 56.36 8.18 -27.11
N SER A 5 56.15 7.21 -26.23
CA SER A 5 55.46 7.21 -24.93
C SER A 5 56.36 7.75 -23.80
N VAL A 6 55.78 8.33 -22.74
CA VAL A 6 56.39 8.32 -21.40
C VAL A 6 55.31 8.21 -20.30
N ASP A 7 55.49 7.18 -19.48
CA ASP A 7 54.82 6.81 -18.23
C ASP A 7 55.35 7.65 -17.04
N LYS A 8 54.51 8.01 -16.06
CA LYS A 8 54.97 8.42 -14.71
C LYS A 8 53.96 8.01 -13.64
N GLY A 9 54.36 7.02 -12.83
CA GLY A 9 53.64 6.55 -11.65
C GLY A 9 53.66 7.53 -10.48
N TYR A 10 52.70 7.36 -9.58
CA TYR A 10 52.61 8.04 -8.29
C TYR A 10 52.91 7.05 -7.15
N SER A 11 53.82 7.43 -6.24
CA SER A 11 54.15 6.69 -5.03
C SER A 11 53.28 7.13 -3.86
N GLU A 12 52.82 6.18 -3.06
CA GLU A 12 52.15 6.37 -1.77
C GLU A 12 53.09 7.00 -0.73
N ARG A 13 52.54 7.87 0.13
CA ARG A 13 53.17 8.29 1.39
C ARG A 13 52.17 8.08 2.53
N GLU A 14 52.56 7.24 3.49
CA GLU A 14 51.82 6.93 4.72
C GLU A 14 51.94 8.05 5.76
N PHE A 15 50.88 8.29 6.54
CA PHE A 15 50.89 9.06 7.80
C PHE A 15 50.47 8.12 8.95
N PRO A 16 51.13 8.16 10.13
CA PRO A 16 50.80 7.26 11.23
C PRO A 16 49.64 7.80 12.08
N VAL A 17 48.67 6.94 12.42
CA VAL A 17 47.60 7.25 13.38
C VAL A 17 47.98 6.72 14.76
N SER A 18 48.12 7.62 15.72
CA SER A 18 48.28 7.33 17.15
C SER A 18 46.97 6.80 17.74
N ALA A 19 47.04 5.72 18.53
CA ALA A 19 45.91 5.08 19.18
C ALA A 19 45.48 5.84 20.45
N MET A 20 44.23 6.31 20.50
CA MET A 20 43.59 6.81 21.73
C MET A 20 42.96 5.66 22.55
N PRO A 21 42.96 5.72 23.90
CA PRO A 21 42.41 4.66 24.73
C PRO A 21 40.89 4.68 24.79
N ILE A 22 40.29 3.48 24.78
CA ILE A 22 38.85 3.23 24.81
C ILE A 22 38.29 3.43 26.24
N PRO A 23 37.18 4.16 26.44
CA PRO A 23 36.60 4.40 27.77
C PRO A 23 36.00 3.14 28.42
N PRO A 24 35.93 3.06 29.77
CA PRO A 24 35.61 1.84 30.53
C PRO A 24 34.25 1.19 30.19
N ALA A 25 33.26 1.98 29.79
CA ALA A 25 31.93 1.50 29.44
C ALA A 25 31.92 0.58 28.19
N ALA A 26 32.88 0.75 27.27
CA ALA A 26 32.97 -0.07 26.06
C ALA A 26 33.63 -1.45 26.30
N ARG A 27 34.42 -1.62 27.38
CA ARG A 27 34.96 -2.95 27.79
C ARG A 27 33.87 -3.89 28.31
N SER A 28 32.83 -3.34 28.92
CA SER A 28 31.69 -4.10 29.47
C SER A 28 30.80 -4.74 28.39
N CYS A 29 30.67 -4.10 27.22
CA CYS A 29 29.91 -4.64 26.09
C CYS A 29 30.69 -5.70 25.29
N LEU A 30 32.02 -5.55 25.18
CA LEU A 30 32.88 -6.51 24.47
C LEU A 30 32.99 -7.86 25.20
N ASN A 31 33.06 -7.85 26.54
CA ASN A 31 33.12 -9.09 27.32
C ASN A 31 31.80 -9.89 27.29
N ARG A 32 30.65 -9.22 27.14
CA ARG A 32 29.34 -9.90 26.98
C ARG A 32 29.13 -10.48 25.58
N CYS A 33 29.80 -9.94 24.56
CA CYS A 33 29.78 -10.52 23.21
C CYS A 33 30.67 -11.77 23.09
N SER A 34 31.71 -11.94 23.92
CA SER A 34 32.54 -13.14 23.89
C SER A 34 31.89 -14.39 24.50
N GLU A 35 30.91 -14.22 25.40
CA GLU A 35 30.17 -15.34 26.03
C GLU A 35 29.09 -15.95 25.12
N PHE A 36 28.64 -15.23 24.08
CA PHE A 36 27.71 -15.77 23.09
C PHE A 36 28.36 -16.68 22.03
N ARG A 37 29.71 -16.75 22.02
CA ARG A 37 30.46 -17.49 20.99
C ARG A 37 30.58 -18.99 21.26
N THR A 38 30.10 -19.49 22.40
CA THR A 38 30.32 -20.89 22.82
C THR A 38 29.13 -21.83 22.68
N GLN A 39 27.95 -21.40 22.23
CA GLN A 39 26.77 -22.27 22.28
C GLN A 39 26.13 -22.72 20.97
N TRP A 40 26.35 -22.08 19.82
CA TRP A 40 25.74 -22.55 18.57
C TRP A 40 26.59 -22.19 17.35
N LEU A 41 27.40 -23.15 16.85
CA LEU A 41 27.65 -23.45 15.42
C LEU A 41 28.92 -24.34 15.23
N PRO A 42 28.93 -25.28 14.26
CA PRO A 42 30.06 -26.18 13.99
C PRO A 42 31.22 -25.50 13.24
N ARG A 43 32.42 -26.07 13.39
CA ARG A 43 33.69 -25.61 12.81
C ARG A 43 33.75 -25.81 11.29
N SER A 44 33.32 -24.82 10.50
CA SER A 44 33.82 -24.58 9.13
C SER A 44 33.15 -23.37 8.46
N PHE A 45 33.60 -22.14 8.75
CA PHE A 45 33.29 -20.95 7.93
C PHE A 45 34.50 -19.98 7.91
N PRO A 46 34.90 -19.43 6.75
CA PRO A 46 36.10 -18.58 6.65
C PRO A 46 35.86 -17.15 7.17
N ALA A 47 36.82 -16.65 7.96
CA ALA A 47 36.73 -15.45 8.81
C ALA A 47 36.75 -14.08 8.11
N ARG A 48 36.46 -13.97 6.81
CA ARG A 48 36.51 -12.68 6.07
C ARG A 48 35.17 -12.03 5.74
N SER A 49 34.04 -12.69 5.97
CA SER A 49 32.71 -12.11 5.67
C SER A 49 31.96 -11.57 6.88
N PHE A 50 32.50 -11.67 8.10
CA PHE A 50 31.79 -11.24 9.32
C PHE A 50 32.10 -9.79 9.74
N CYS A 51 33.27 -9.25 9.39
CA CYS A 51 33.64 -7.88 9.79
C CYS A 51 32.89 -6.78 9.00
N THR A 52 32.43 -7.07 7.78
CA THR A 52 31.71 -6.08 6.96
C THR A 52 30.24 -5.92 7.37
N LEU A 53 29.65 -6.98 7.95
CA LEU A 53 28.26 -6.98 8.44
C LEU A 53 28.14 -6.33 9.84
N LEU A 54 29.16 -6.45 10.70
CA LEU A 54 29.14 -5.82 12.02
C LEU A 54 29.29 -4.29 11.95
N SER A 55 30.08 -3.77 10.99
CA SER A 55 30.30 -2.32 10.84
C SER A 55 29.05 -1.56 10.42
N HIS A 56 28.16 -2.18 9.63
CA HIS A 56 26.90 -1.56 9.21
C HIS A 56 25.82 -1.62 10.31
N ALA A 57 25.79 -2.69 11.10
CA ALA A 57 24.84 -2.82 12.22
C ALA A 57 25.16 -1.82 13.35
N VAL A 58 26.44 -1.58 13.65
CA VAL A 58 26.86 -0.63 14.68
C VAL A 58 26.64 0.83 14.24
N ALA A 59 26.81 1.13 12.95
CA ALA A 59 26.53 2.46 12.41
C ALA A 59 25.04 2.83 12.54
N ASN A 60 24.13 1.91 12.22
CA ASN A 60 22.69 2.15 12.30
C ASN A 60 22.19 2.33 13.74
N VAL A 61 22.79 1.62 14.71
CA VAL A 61 22.44 1.78 16.13
C VAL A 61 22.94 3.12 16.68
N LEU A 62 24.11 3.61 16.27
CA LEU A 62 24.60 4.95 16.66
C LEU A 62 23.76 6.08 16.04
N THR A 63 23.29 5.94 14.80
CA THR A 63 22.40 6.93 14.16
C THR A 63 21.04 6.99 14.86
N LEU A 64 20.50 5.85 15.31
CA LEU A 64 19.24 5.80 16.04
C LEU A 64 19.36 6.43 17.45
N LEU A 65 20.51 6.27 18.11
CA LEU A 65 20.80 6.89 19.41
C LEU A 65 21.04 8.41 19.33
N LEU A 66 21.55 8.95 18.22
CA LEU A 66 21.68 10.39 17.98
C LEU A 66 20.35 11.08 17.63
N VAL A 67 19.41 10.35 17.01
CA VAL A 67 18.05 10.87 16.76
C VAL A 67 17.23 10.90 18.05
N LEU A 68 17.40 9.92 18.95
CA LEU A 68 16.67 9.89 20.22
C LEU A 68 17.14 10.96 21.22
N THR A 69 18.40 11.41 21.18
CA THR A 69 18.90 12.48 22.07
C THR A 69 18.61 13.90 21.57
N THR A 70 18.11 14.07 20.34
CA THR A 70 17.73 15.38 19.79
C THR A 70 16.24 15.70 19.91
N VAL A 71 15.41 14.70 20.21
CA VAL A 71 13.96 14.87 20.47
C VAL A 71 13.70 15.38 21.90
N ASP A 72 14.59 15.11 22.86
CA ASP A 72 14.46 15.54 24.26
C ASP A 72 14.86 17.00 24.54
N HIS A 73 15.16 17.82 23.51
CA HIS A 73 15.48 19.25 23.67
C HIS A 73 14.44 20.22 23.08
N SER A 74 13.32 19.73 22.56
CA SER A 74 12.26 20.60 21.99
C SER A 74 10.99 20.70 22.86
N ALA A 75 10.95 20.04 24.02
CA ALA A 75 9.79 20.03 24.93
C ALA A 75 9.89 21.00 26.12
N ALA A 76 10.92 21.85 26.18
CA ALA A 76 11.17 22.75 27.31
C ALA A 76 11.24 24.24 26.90
N LEU A 77 10.28 24.73 26.12
CA LEU A 77 10.13 26.17 25.79
C LEU A 77 8.66 26.61 25.56
N ALA A 78 7.70 26.03 26.28
CA ALA A 78 6.30 26.44 26.19
C ALA A 78 5.61 26.51 27.57
N GLU A 79 6.25 27.18 28.54
CA GLU A 79 5.58 27.68 29.75
C GLU A 79 6.12 29.06 30.10
N ASN A 80 5.45 30.10 29.60
CA ASN A 80 5.36 31.45 30.19
C ASN A 80 4.74 32.39 29.16
N ILE A 81 3.41 32.54 29.16
CA ILE A 81 2.71 33.85 29.16
C ILE A 81 1.30 33.58 29.73
N SER A 82 1.12 33.79 31.02
CA SER A 82 -0.19 33.99 31.64
C SER A 82 -0.31 35.44 32.08
N GLY A 83 -1.44 36.07 31.77
CA GLY A 83 -1.84 37.35 32.34
C GLY A 83 -2.04 38.45 31.30
N LEU A 84 -3.30 38.68 30.93
CA LEU A 84 -4.02 39.95 31.08
C LEU A 84 -5.33 39.91 30.28
N GLY A 85 -6.46 40.19 30.94
CA GLY A 85 -7.67 40.68 30.26
C GLY A 85 -8.96 39.91 30.50
N THR A 86 -9.51 39.98 31.70
CA THR A 86 -10.96 39.85 31.93
C THR A 86 -11.68 41.10 31.44
N ALA A 87 -12.66 40.97 30.54
CA ALA A 87 -13.66 42.02 30.31
C ALA A 87 -14.98 41.41 29.78
N GLN A 88 -15.94 41.36 30.70
CA GLN A 88 -17.38 41.61 30.57
C GLN A 88 -18.16 41.27 29.29
N GLN A 89 -19.17 40.45 29.54
CA GLN A 89 -20.42 40.23 28.85
C GLN A 89 -21.25 41.52 28.71
N GLN A 90 -21.72 41.85 27.51
CA GLN A 90 -22.91 42.68 27.30
C GLN A 90 -23.76 42.18 26.13
N ASP A 91 -25.02 41.99 26.48
CA ASP A 91 -26.19 41.72 25.67
C ASP A 91 -26.59 42.98 24.90
N ALA A 92 -26.98 42.86 23.63
CA ALA A 92 -27.59 43.96 22.88
C ALA A 92 -28.50 43.41 21.77
N THR A 93 -29.77 43.35 22.14
CA THR A 93 -30.97 43.28 21.29
C THR A 93 -30.98 44.33 20.16
N SER A 94 -31.36 43.94 18.95
CA SER A 94 -32.41 44.58 18.12
C SER A 94 -32.39 44.08 16.67
N ARG A 95 -33.56 43.65 16.18
CA ARG A 95 -33.84 43.17 14.82
C ARG A 95 -34.75 44.20 14.14
N PRO A 96 -34.49 44.68 12.92
CA PRO A 96 -35.47 45.47 12.17
C PRO A 96 -36.40 44.56 11.33
N PRO A 97 -37.64 44.99 11.01
CA PRO A 97 -38.66 44.12 10.44
C PRO A 97 -38.71 44.16 8.90
N GLY A 98 -38.84 42.97 8.30
CA GLY A 98 -39.73 42.66 7.17
C GLY A 98 -39.34 43.09 5.75
N ILE A 99 -38.92 42.10 4.93
CA ILE A 99 -39.20 41.93 3.48
C ILE A 99 -39.15 40.39 3.20
N PRO A 100 -40.05 39.78 2.38
CA PRO A 100 -40.49 38.39 2.55
C PRO A 100 -39.57 37.30 1.98
N ASP A 101 -39.69 36.10 2.55
CA ASP A 101 -39.11 34.84 2.07
C ASP A 101 -39.71 34.42 0.72
N ALA A 102 -38.84 34.20 -0.27
CA ALA A 102 -39.07 33.27 -1.38
C ALA A 102 -37.82 33.17 -2.27
N ALA A 103 -36.93 32.23 -1.93
CA ALA A 103 -36.19 31.42 -2.91
C ALA A 103 -35.49 30.28 -2.14
N GLU A 104 -36.29 29.27 -1.80
CA GLU A 104 -35.80 27.96 -1.40
C GLU A 104 -34.90 27.43 -2.53
N LYS A 105 -33.58 27.59 -2.36
CA LYS A 105 -32.61 26.80 -3.11
C LYS A 105 -32.79 25.36 -2.66
N THR A 106 -33.56 24.59 -3.43
CA THR A 106 -33.59 23.13 -3.36
C THR A 106 -32.15 22.62 -3.38
N ALA A 107 -31.66 22.24 -2.20
CA ALA A 107 -30.45 21.45 -2.07
C ALA A 107 -30.66 20.13 -2.80
N LEU A 108 -29.68 19.73 -3.61
CA LEU A 108 -29.63 18.41 -4.21
C LEU A 108 -29.55 17.37 -3.07
N PRO A 109 -30.26 16.23 -3.16
CA PRO A 109 -30.25 15.23 -2.09
C PRO A 109 -28.92 14.49 -2.11
N GLY A 110 -27.99 14.90 -1.25
CA GLY A 110 -26.67 14.30 -1.19
C GLY A 110 -25.82 14.88 -0.08
N ASP A 111 -26.26 14.77 1.17
CA ASP A 111 -25.36 14.94 2.33
C ASP A 111 -25.88 14.32 3.64
N HIS A 112 -26.80 13.35 3.57
CA HIS A 112 -26.98 12.45 4.70
C HIS A 112 -25.81 11.49 4.74
N VAL A 113 -24.74 11.88 5.44
CA VAL A 113 -23.73 10.93 5.92
C VAL A 113 -24.48 9.99 6.85
N THR A 114 -24.90 8.83 6.33
CA THR A 114 -25.42 7.76 7.17
C THR A 114 -24.29 7.42 8.15
N GLU A 115 -24.49 7.74 9.42
CA GLU A 115 -23.47 7.55 10.45
C GLU A 115 -23.11 6.05 10.50
N VAL A 116 -21.89 5.71 10.07
CA VAL A 116 -21.41 4.33 10.04
C VAL A 116 -20.86 4.00 11.41
N ARG A 117 -21.52 3.09 12.13
CA ARG A 117 -20.97 2.50 13.34
C ARG A 117 -19.94 1.45 12.99
N LEU A 118 -18.67 1.70 13.34
CA LEU A 118 -17.60 0.73 13.12
C LEU A 118 -17.68 -0.42 14.15
N PRO A 119 -17.35 -1.66 13.74
CA PRO A 119 -17.21 -2.79 14.64
C PRO A 119 -15.90 -2.68 15.46
N PRO A 120 -15.66 -3.58 16.44
CA PRO A 120 -14.36 -3.71 17.07
C PRO A 120 -13.24 -3.98 16.04
N LYS A 121 -12.04 -3.41 16.27
CA LYS A 121 -10.90 -3.52 15.35
C LYS A 121 -10.58 -4.95 14.92
N ALA A 122 -10.61 -5.90 15.86
CA ALA A 122 -10.30 -7.31 15.60
C ALA A 122 -11.28 -7.99 14.62
N SER A 123 -12.55 -7.57 14.57
CA SER A 123 -13.56 -8.10 13.65
C SER A 123 -13.77 -7.21 12.42
N PHE A 124 -12.97 -6.15 12.26
CA PHE A 124 -12.96 -5.33 11.06
C PHE A 124 -11.82 -5.74 10.12
N HIS A 125 -12.15 -6.57 9.15
CA HIS A 125 -11.18 -7.14 8.21
C HIS A 125 -11.02 -6.24 7.00
N LEU A 126 -9.81 -5.70 6.83
CA LEU A 126 -9.51 -4.71 5.79
C LEU A 126 -8.81 -5.35 4.60
N PHE A 127 -9.16 -4.89 3.39
CA PHE A 127 -8.58 -5.36 2.15
C PHE A 127 -8.14 -4.18 1.27
N VAL A 128 -6.87 -4.21 0.88
CA VAL A 128 -6.28 -3.19 -0.01
C VAL A 128 -6.60 -3.53 -1.45
N LEU A 129 -7.15 -2.57 -2.20
CA LEU A 129 -7.54 -2.72 -3.60
C LEU A 129 -6.62 -1.85 -4.48
N ALA A 130 -5.48 -2.41 -4.89
CA ALA A 130 -4.39 -1.73 -5.59
C ALA A 130 -4.22 -2.20 -7.04
N GLY A 131 -3.57 -1.39 -7.86
CA GLY A 131 -3.35 -1.65 -9.28
C GLY A 131 -3.86 -0.53 -10.16
N GLN A 132 -4.39 -0.84 -11.34
CA GLN A 132 -4.83 0.16 -12.31
C GLN A 132 -6.34 0.12 -12.59
N SER A 133 -6.77 0.54 -13.78
CA SER A 133 -8.17 0.72 -14.15
C SER A 133 -9.03 -0.53 -14.00
N ASN A 134 -8.49 -1.75 -14.18
CA ASN A 134 -9.23 -2.99 -13.98
C ASN A 134 -9.37 -3.39 -12.50
N MET A 135 -8.54 -2.85 -11.58
CA MET A 135 -8.86 -2.88 -10.14
C MET A 135 -9.87 -1.80 -9.78
N ALA A 136 -9.67 -0.59 -10.29
CA ALA A 136 -10.53 0.56 -10.00
C ALA A 136 -11.97 0.37 -10.52
N GLY A 137 -12.11 -0.38 -11.62
CA GLY A 137 -13.37 -0.69 -12.25
C GLY A 137 -13.80 0.34 -13.29
N ARG A 138 -14.29 -0.14 -14.42
CA ARG A 138 -14.85 0.65 -15.54
C ARG A 138 -16.17 0.09 -16.05
N GLY A 139 -16.76 -0.87 -15.34
CA GLY A 139 -18.04 -1.45 -15.70
C GLY A 139 -19.19 -0.46 -15.45
N VAL A 140 -20.27 -0.62 -16.22
CA VAL A 140 -21.50 0.15 -16.02
C VAL A 140 -22.12 -0.20 -14.67
N ILE A 141 -22.43 0.81 -13.87
CA ILE A 141 -23.08 0.65 -12.56
C ILE A 141 -24.55 0.32 -12.77
N GLU A 142 -25.01 -0.77 -12.16
CA GLU A 142 -26.41 -1.21 -12.15
C GLU A 142 -26.99 -1.08 -10.74
N LYS A 143 -28.33 -1.20 -10.62
CA LYS A 143 -29.03 -1.09 -9.33
C LYS A 143 -28.47 -2.02 -8.24
N GLN A 144 -28.02 -3.22 -8.61
CA GLN A 144 -27.45 -4.19 -7.67
C GLN A 144 -26.12 -3.74 -7.04
N ASP A 145 -25.37 -2.87 -7.72
CA ASP A 145 -24.07 -2.38 -7.26
C ASP A 145 -24.21 -1.21 -6.27
N THR A 146 -25.41 -0.64 -6.15
CA THR A 146 -25.73 0.45 -5.23
C THR A 146 -26.53 0.01 -4.00
N VAL A 147 -26.79 -1.30 -3.86
CA VAL A 147 -27.46 -1.84 -2.67
C VAL A 147 -26.49 -1.80 -1.48
N ILE A 148 -26.92 -1.17 -0.39
CA ILE A 148 -26.13 -1.10 0.84
C ILE A 148 -26.12 -2.46 1.53
N HIS A 149 -24.93 -2.90 1.96
CA HIS A 149 -24.78 -4.03 2.89
C HIS A 149 -24.18 -3.50 4.20
N PRO A 150 -24.82 -3.72 5.37
CA PRO A 150 -24.43 -3.07 6.62
C PRO A 150 -23.02 -3.44 7.12
N ARG A 151 -22.50 -4.60 6.70
CA ARG A 151 -21.17 -5.10 7.05
C ARG A 151 -20.11 -4.92 5.96
N LEU A 152 -20.42 -4.18 4.88
CA LEU A 152 -19.46 -3.91 3.81
C LEU A 152 -19.22 -2.40 3.70
N LEU A 153 -18.02 -1.99 4.10
CA LEU A 153 -17.62 -0.59 4.15
C LEU A 153 -16.47 -0.32 3.19
N MET A 154 -16.31 0.93 2.79
CA MET A 154 -15.15 1.40 2.03
C MET A 154 -14.61 2.69 2.63
N LEU A 155 -13.31 2.91 2.48
CA LEU A 155 -12.71 4.20 2.80
C LEU A 155 -12.95 5.16 1.63
N ASN A 156 -13.70 6.22 1.82
CA ASN A 156 -13.96 7.22 0.79
C ASN A 156 -12.73 8.10 0.51
N LYS A 157 -12.85 9.07 -0.41
CA LYS A 157 -11.75 9.99 -0.78
C LYS A 157 -11.24 10.82 0.40
N GLN A 158 -12.11 11.16 1.34
CA GLN A 158 -11.80 11.96 2.53
C GLN A 158 -11.19 11.13 3.68
N GLY A 159 -11.11 9.80 3.53
CA GLY A 159 -10.61 8.93 4.59
C GLY A 159 -11.67 8.54 5.62
N HIS A 160 -12.95 8.65 5.30
CA HIS A 160 -14.05 8.20 6.16
C HIS A 160 -14.60 6.87 5.68
N TRP A 161 -14.99 6.01 6.64
CA TRP A 161 -15.72 4.78 6.34
C TRP A 161 -17.16 5.08 5.96
N VAL A 162 -17.58 4.58 4.80
CA VAL A 162 -18.93 4.72 4.25
C VAL A 162 -19.43 3.36 3.74
N PRO A 163 -20.74 3.16 3.53
CA PRO A 163 -21.23 1.95 2.85
C PRO A 163 -20.54 1.74 1.50
N ALA A 164 -20.08 0.52 1.23
CA ALA A 164 -19.40 0.19 -0.02
C ALA A 164 -20.40 -0.06 -1.16
N ILE A 165 -20.59 0.96 -1.98
CA ILE A 165 -21.37 0.91 -3.23
C ILE A 165 -20.47 1.30 -4.41
N ALA A 166 -20.81 0.87 -5.62
CA ALA A 166 -20.05 1.30 -6.79
C ALA A 166 -20.29 2.78 -7.12
N PRO A 167 -19.26 3.52 -7.61
CA PRO A 167 -17.88 3.07 -7.77
C PRO A 167 -17.10 3.08 -6.45
N LEU A 168 -16.22 2.09 -6.24
CA LEU A 168 -15.36 2.05 -5.06
C LEU A 168 -14.16 3.00 -5.19
N HIS A 169 -13.68 3.22 -6.40
CA HIS A 169 -12.53 4.09 -6.67
C HIS A 169 -12.98 5.43 -7.24
N PHE A 170 -12.13 6.43 -7.05
CA PHE A 170 -12.35 7.81 -7.46
C PHE A 170 -11.11 8.37 -8.18
N ASP A 171 -10.37 7.47 -8.84
CA ASP A 171 -9.15 7.79 -9.58
C ASP A 171 -9.42 8.64 -10.82
N LYS A 172 -10.55 8.37 -11.50
CA LYS A 172 -11.04 9.11 -12.66
C LYS A 172 -12.57 9.18 -12.65
N SER A 173 -13.15 10.15 -13.35
CA SER A 173 -14.61 10.32 -13.46
C SER A 173 -15.34 9.14 -14.11
N VAL A 174 -14.61 8.30 -14.85
CA VAL A 174 -15.12 7.07 -15.50
C VAL A 174 -15.05 5.83 -14.60
N ALA A 175 -14.75 5.98 -13.31
CA ALA A 175 -14.77 4.88 -12.37
C ALA A 175 -16.18 4.25 -12.29
N GLY A 176 -16.23 2.92 -12.22
CA GLY A 176 -17.47 2.17 -12.29
C GLY A 176 -17.43 0.90 -11.45
N VAL A 177 -18.09 -0.14 -11.93
CA VAL A 177 -18.01 -1.48 -11.32
C VAL A 177 -16.59 -2.02 -11.47
N GLY A 178 -16.03 -2.51 -10.37
CA GLY A 178 -14.77 -3.24 -10.29
C GLY A 178 -14.93 -4.49 -9.41
N PRO A 179 -13.86 -5.28 -9.19
CA PRO A 179 -13.97 -6.58 -8.52
C PRO A 179 -14.17 -6.47 -7.00
N GLY A 180 -13.76 -5.36 -6.38
CA GLY A 180 -13.64 -5.24 -4.93
C GLY A 180 -14.96 -5.40 -4.15
N ARG A 181 -16.08 -4.90 -4.68
CA ARG A 181 -17.36 -4.96 -3.97
C ARG A 181 -17.87 -6.40 -3.91
N THR A 182 -17.87 -7.11 -5.05
CA THR A 182 -18.26 -8.51 -5.09
C THR A 182 -17.33 -9.38 -4.25
N PHE A 183 -16.02 -9.13 -4.31
CA PHE A 183 -15.06 -9.79 -3.43
C PHE A 183 -15.48 -9.70 -1.95
N GLY A 184 -15.74 -8.48 -1.46
CA GLY A 184 -16.14 -8.30 -0.06
C GLY A 184 -17.49 -8.93 0.29
N LEU A 185 -18.47 -8.86 -0.61
CA LEU A 185 -19.76 -9.55 -0.43
C LEU A 185 -19.61 -11.07 -0.35
N GLU A 186 -18.73 -11.66 -1.15
CA GLU A 186 -18.47 -13.10 -1.10
C GLU A 186 -17.87 -13.51 0.25
N LEU A 187 -16.94 -12.74 0.82
CA LEU A 187 -16.34 -13.05 2.12
C LEU A 187 -17.34 -12.93 3.28
N LEU A 188 -18.31 -12.01 3.19
CA LEU A 188 -19.34 -11.83 4.21
C LEU A 188 -20.33 -13.00 4.32
N LYS A 189 -20.35 -13.90 3.33
CA LYS A 189 -21.15 -15.14 3.37
C LYS A 189 -20.53 -16.18 4.30
N ASP A 190 -19.21 -16.13 4.52
CA ASP A 190 -18.47 -17.15 5.25
C ASP A 190 -18.56 -16.96 6.76
N ASP A 191 -18.55 -15.70 7.21
CA ASP A 191 -18.51 -15.34 8.62
C ASP A 191 -19.47 -14.18 8.92
N PRO A 192 -20.54 -14.43 9.71
CA PRO A 192 -21.50 -13.39 10.07
C PRO A 192 -20.95 -12.40 11.12
N THR A 193 -19.83 -12.71 11.78
CA THR A 193 -19.27 -11.92 12.88
C THR A 193 -18.31 -10.82 12.44
N ILE A 194 -17.79 -10.91 11.21
CA ILE A 194 -16.87 -9.92 10.65
C ILE A 194 -17.58 -8.83 9.88
N THR A 195 -16.91 -7.69 9.78
CA THR A 195 -17.21 -6.62 8.82
C THR A 195 -16.03 -6.51 7.87
N ILE A 196 -16.30 -6.27 6.60
CA ILE A 196 -15.28 -6.08 5.57
C ILE A 196 -15.12 -4.60 5.29
N GLY A 197 -13.88 -4.12 5.34
CA GLY A 197 -13.48 -2.77 4.97
C GLY A 197 -12.63 -2.77 3.71
N LEU A 198 -13.04 -2.06 2.68
CA LEU A 198 -12.30 -1.95 1.42
C LEU A 198 -11.49 -0.65 1.40
N ILE A 199 -10.20 -0.75 1.08
CA ILE A 199 -9.29 0.40 0.96
C ILE A 199 -8.96 0.60 -0.53
N PRO A 200 -9.76 1.39 -1.27
CA PRO A 200 -9.53 1.64 -2.69
C PRO A 200 -8.33 2.57 -2.87
N VAL A 201 -7.30 2.09 -3.58
CA VAL A 201 -6.07 2.85 -3.86
C VAL A 201 -5.57 2.72 -5.30
N ALA A 202 -6.26 1.96 -6.16
CA ALA A 202 -5.86 1.78 -7.56
C ALA A 202 -5.93 3.08 -8.39
N VAL A 203 -5.03 3.20 -9.38
CA VAL A 203 -4.84 4.39 -10.21
C VAL A 203 -4.83 4.04 -11.70
N GLY A 204 -5.83 4.52 -12.45
CA GLY A 204 -6.03 4.15 -13.84
C GLY A 204 -4.89 4.55 -14.78
N GLY A 205 -4.26 3.55 -15.41
CA GLY A 205 -3.17 3.71 -16.38
C GLY A 205 -1.77 3.73 -15.76
N SER A 206 -1.66 3.61 -14.43
CA SER A 206 -0.36 3.62 -13.76
C SER A 206 0.47 2.39 -14.15
N PRO A 207 1.70 2.56 -14.68
CA PRO A 207 2.67 1.47 -14.75
C PRO A 207 3.18 1.11 -13.34
N ILE A 208 3.75 -0.08 -13.16
CA ILE A 208 4.27 -0.50 -11.85
C ILE A 208 5.43 0.39 -11.37
N SER A 209 6.11 1.09 -12.28
CA SER A 209 7.20 2.00 -11.94
C SER A 209 6.78 3.17 -11.06
N VAL A 210 5.53 3.63 -11.13
CA VAL A 210 5.01 4.72 -10.26
C VAL A 210 4.45 4.20 -8.92
N TRP A 211 4.54 2.89 -8.68
CA TRP A 211 4.23 2.28 -7.38
C TRP A 211 5.50 2.17 -6.51
N GLN A 212 6.28 3.25 -6.49
CA GLN A 212 7.49 3.45 -5.71
C GLN A 212 7.40 4.74 -4.90
N PRO A 213 8.10 4.85 -3.75
CA PRO A 213 8.11 6.07 -2.95
C PRO A 213 8.52 7.31 -3.74
N GLY A 214 7.70 8.36 -3.66
CA GLY A 214 7.98 9.68 -4.25
C GLY A 214 7.72 9.77 -5.75
N GLU A 215 7.24 8.71 -6.41
CA GLU A 215 6.97 8.75 -7.85
C GLU A 215 5.64 9.46 -8.15
N TYR A 216 5.73 10.53 -8.93
CA TYR A 216 4.59 11.32 -9.37
C TYR A 216 3.99 10.74 -10.66
N TYR A 217 2.68 10.56 -10.68
CA TYR A 217 1.94 10.13 -11.86
C TYR A 217 1.08 11.29 -12.40
N GLU A 218 1.61 11.96 -13.42
CA GLU A 218 0.99 13.12 -14.05
C GLU A 218 -0.47 12.89 -14.48
N PRO A 219 -0.86 11.75 -15.09
CA PRO A 219 -2.21 11.59 -15.64
C PRO A 219 -3.35 11.63 -14.61
N THR A 220 -3.04 11.50 -13.32
CA THR A 220 -4.01 11.66 -12.21
C THR A 220 -3.56 12.69 -11.19
N HIS A 221 -2.45 13.39 -11.43
CA HIS A 221 -1.81 14.34 -10.52
C HIS A 221 -1.64 13.79 -9.09
N SER A 222 -1.18 12.56 -8.98
CA SER A 222 -1.14 11.81 -7.71
C SER A 222 0.22 11.13 -7.51
N PHE A 223 0.45 10.61 -6.31
CA PHE A 223 1.62 9.79 -5.99
C PHE A 223 1.12 8.37 -5.63
N PRO A 224 0.96 7.45 -6.61
CA PRO A 224 0.20 6.21 -6.41
C PRO A 224 0.63 5.38 -5.20
N TRP A 225 1.94 5.27 -4.97
CA TRP A 225 2.47 4.60 -3.78
C TRP A 225 2.17 5.36 -2.49
N ASP A 226 2.54 6.64 -2.40
CA ASP A 226 2.44 7.42 -1.18
C ASP A 226 0.97 7.65 -0.76
N ASP A 227 0.08 7.87 -1.74
CA ASP A 227 -1.36 7.97 -1.52
C ASP A 227 -1.94 6.63 -1.03
N ALA A 228 -1.47 5.50 -1.58
CA ALA A 228 -1.89 4.18 -1.11
C ALA A 228 -1.44 3.95 0.34
N VAL A 229 -0.17 4.22 0.67
CA VAL A 229 0.38 4.14 2.02
C VAL A 229 -0.43 4.99 2.99
N HIS A 230 -0.70 6.25 2.65
CA HIS A 230 -1.49 7.14 3.48
C HIS A 230 -2.87 6.57 3.81
N ARG A 231 -3.56 6.02 2.80
CA ARG A 231 -4.91 5.44 2.95
C ARG A 231 -4.90 4.13 3.73
N ILE A 232 -3.89 3.28 3.53
CA ILE A 232 -3.68 2.05 4.32
C ILE A 232 -3.52 2.40 5.80
N ARG A 233 -2.69 3.41 6.12
CA ARG A 233 -2.46 3.88 7.50
C ARG A 233 -3.72 4.43 8.15
N ILE A 234 -4.58 5.13 7.40
CA ILE A 234 -5.89 5.54 7.92
C ILE A 234 -6.70 4.31 8.28
N GLY A 235 -6.86 3.36 7.36
CA GLY A 235 -7.68 2.16 7.60
C GLY A 235 -7.20 1.33 8.79
N LYS A 236 -5.88 1.14 8.94
CA LYS A 236 -5.26 0.37 10.05
C LYS A 236 -5.55 0.92 11.46
N ARG A 237 -6.03 2.17 11.58
CA ARG A 237 -6.47 2.72 12.87
C ARG A 237 -7.70 1.99 13.38
N ASP A 238 -8.59 1.58 12.48
CA ASP A 238 -9.92 1.08 12.81
C ASP A 238 -10.07 -0.43 12.62
N GLY A 239 -9.25 -1.05 11.77
CA GLY A 239 -9.32 -2.49 11.46
C GLY A 239 -7.97 -3.15 11.26
N VAL A 240 -7.98 -4.42 10.86
CA VAL A 240 -6.78 -5.22 10.59
C VAL A 240 -6.73 -5.61 9.12
N VAL A 241 -5.59 -5.36 8.46
CA VAL A 241 -5.42 -5.75 7.05
C VAL A 241 -5.29 -7.26 6.95
N ARG A 242 -6.19 -7.87 6.18
CA ARG A 242 -6.27 -9.33 5.98
C ARG A 242 -5.88 -9.77 4.58
N GLY A 243 -5.72 -8.86 3.63
CA GLY A 243 -5.29 -9.22 2.28
C GLY A 243 -5.10 -8.03 1.36
N ILE A 244 -4.34 -8.25 0.30
CA ILE A 244 -4.06 -7.27 -0.74
C ILE A 244 -4.47 -7.85 -2.08
N LEU A 245 -5.34 -7.15 -2.79
CA LEU A 245 -5.70 -7.45 -4.16
C LEU A 245 -4.92 -6.50 -5.06
N TRP A 246 -4.22 -7.09 -6.04
CA TRP A 246 -3.49 -6.37 -7.06
C TRP A 246 -4.03 -6.75 -8.43
N HIS A 247 -4.36 -5.74 -9.24
CA HIS A 247 -4.72 -5.99 -10.62
C HIS A 247 -4.20 -4.88 -11.54
N GLN A 248 -3.08 -5.20 -12.18
CA GLN A 248 -2.31 -4.31 -13.03
C GLN A 248 -1.38 -5.11 -13.94
N GLY A 249 -0.96 -4.51 -15.04
CA GLY A 249 0.07 -5.04 -15.93
C GLY A 249 -0.06 -4.54 -17.36
N GLU A 250 -1.25 -4.04 -17.73
CA GLU A 250 -1.53 -3.62 -19.09
C GLU A 250 -0.65 -2.43 -19.52
N SER A 251 -0.30 -1.55 -18.58
CA SER A 251 0.57 -0.38 -18.85
C SER A 251 2.06 -0.77 -19.02
N ASP A 252 2.46 -1.92 -18.48
CA ASP A 252 3.83 -2.46 -18.57
C ASP A 252 4.00 -3.52 -19.67
N SER A 253 2.92 -3.85 -20.39
CA SER A 253 2.91 -4.80 -21.51
C SER A 253 3.51 -4.20 -22.79
N ASN A 254 4.73 -3.69 -22.70
CA ASN A 254 5.48 -3.05 -23.77
C ASN A 254 6.97 -3.40 -23.70
N GLU A 255 7.71 -3.11 -24.78
CA GLU A 255 9.13 -3.45 -24.94
C GLU A 255 10.03 -2.93 -23.82
N LYS A 256 9.73 -1.76 -23.26
CA LYS A 256 10.59 -1.10 -22.26
C LYS A 256 10.44 -1.69 -20.87
N SER A 257 9.24 -2.16 -20.53
CA SER A 257 8.88 -2.46 -19.13
C SER A 257 8.66 -3.95 -18.86
N ALA A 258 8.23 -4.73 -19.86
CA ALA A 258 7.73 -6.08 -19.61
C ALA A 258 8.76 -7.02 -18.98
N SER A 259 10.04 -6.93 -19.39
CA SER A 259 11.12 -7.77 -18.87
C SER A 259 11.47 -7.49 -17.40
N ALA A 260 11.23 -6.26 -16.92
CA ALA A 260 11.48 -5.86 -15.54
C ALA A 260 10.27 -6.09 -14.62
N TYR A 261 9.10 -6.41 -15.18
CA TYR A 261 7.84 -6.42 -14.45
C TYR A 261 7.83 -7.40 -13.27
N GLN A 262 8.34 -8.62 -13.47
CA GLN A 262 8.40 -9.63 -12.42
C GLN A 262 9.16 -9.14 -11.19
N TYR A 263 10.37 -8.60 -11.41
CA TYR A 263 11.20 -8.06 -10.35
C TYR A 263 10.49 -6.90 -9.63
N ALA A 264 9.89 -5.97 -10.38
CA ALA A 264 9.15 -4.85 -9.80
C ALA A 264 7.96 -5.33 -8.95
N LEU A 265 7.24 -6.36 -9.39
CA LEU A 265 6.10 -6.92 -8.67
C LEU A 265 6.51 -7.56 -7.34
N ASP A 266 7.57 -8.36 -7.33
CA ASP A 266 8.06 -9.01 -6.10
C ASP A 266 8.47 -7.98 -5.04
N HIS A 267 9.18 -6.94 -5.48
CA HIS A 267 9.59 -5.86 -4.60
C HIS A 267 8.39 -5.02 -4.11
N LEU A 268 7.38 -4.79 -4.96
CA LEU A 268 6.14 -4.13 -4.56
C LEU A 268 5.40 -4.92 -3.48
N ILE A 269 5.28 -6.25 -3.64
CA ILE A 269 4.62 -7.12 -2.66
C ILE A 269 5.30 -6.99 -1.30
N ASN A 270 6.63 -7.05 -1.27
CA ASN A 270 7.38 -6.91 -0.03
C ASN A 270 7.14 -5.54 0.64
N ARG A 271 7.17 -4.44 -0.12
CA ARG A 271 6.90 -3.11 0.44
C ARG A 271 5.46 -2.99 0.97
N LEU A 272 4.47 -3.50 0.23
CA LEU A 272 3.07 -3.46 0.68
C LEU A 272 2.84 -4.29 1.95
N ARG A 273 3.48 -5.46 2.06
CA ARG A 273 3.41 -6.29 3.27
C ARG A 273 4.01 -5.59 4.49
N VAL A 274 5.14 -4.92 4.32
CA VAL A 274 5.74 -4.09 5.38
C VAL A 274 4.77 -2.98 5.80
N GLU A 275 4.18 -2.25 4.85
CA GLU A 275 3.26 -1.17 5.19
C GLU A 275 1.98 -1.69 5.86
N CYS A 276 1.46 -2.83 5.43
CA CYS A 276 0.23 -3.36 5.98
C CYS A 276 0.39 -3.93 7.41
N ASP A 277 1.63 -4.16 7.88
CA ASP A 277 2.03 -4.84 9.13
C ASP A 277 1.24 -6.13 9.40
N SER A 278 1.92 -7.28 9.40
CA SER A 278 1.29 -8.55 9.74
C SER A 278 0.99 -8.64 11.24
N GLU A 279 -0.13 -8.06 11.68
CA GLU A 279 -0.84 -8.49 12.91
C GLU A 279 -1.58 -9.83 12.70
N ASP A 280 -1.47 -10.41 11.49
CA ASP A 280 -2.00 -11.74 11.22
C ASP A 280 -1.22 -12.79 12.00
N GLN A 281 -1.92 -13.59 12.79
CA GLN A 281 -1.32 -14.59 13.69
C GLN A 281 -0.65 -15.74 12.92
N ASN A 282 -0.92 -15.85 11.62
CA ASN A 282 -0.45 -16.91 10.73
C ASN A 282 0.70 -16.50 9.79
N GLY A 283 1.25 -15.29 9.91
CA GLY A 283 2.35 -14.83 9.03
C GLY A 283 1.90 -14.01 7.81
N LEU A 284 2.77 -13.91 6.80
CA LEU A 284 2.77 -12.91 5.72
C LEU A 284 1.40 -12.60 5.09
N ILE A 285 0.94 -11.34 5.05
CA ILE A 285 -0.39 -10.98 4.51
C ILE A 285 -0.65 -11.59 3.10
N PRO A 286 -1.82 -12.23 2.86
CA PRO A 286 -2.18 -12.80 1.56
C PRO A 286 -2.19 -11.74 0.45
N PHE A 287 -1.55 -12.06 -0.67
CA PHE A 287 -1.50 -11.19 -1.83
C PHE A 287 -2.03 -11.91 -3.07
N MET A 288 -3.04 -11.35 -3.74
CA MET A 288 -3.65 -11.96 -4.92
C MET A 288 -3.44 -11.06 -6.14
N ALA A 289 -2.87 -11.61 -7.21
CA ALA A 289 -2.66 -10.92 -8.47
C ALA A 289 -3.67 -11.38 -9.53
N GLY A 290 -4.50 -10.45 -10.01
CA GLY A 290 -5.46 -10.68 -11.10
C GLY A 290 -4.80 -10.69 -12.47
N GLN A 291 -5.11 -11.72 -13.25
CA GLN A 291 -4.69 -11.82 -14.65
C GLN A 291 -5.26 -10.68 -15.49
N MET A 292 -4.44 -10.08 -16.36
CA MET A 292 -4.92 -9.11 -17.34
C MET A 292 -6.00 -9.70 -18.26
N GLY A 293 -6.84 -8.85 -18.83
CA GLY A 293 -7.85 -9.29 -19.80
C GLY A 293 -7.24 -9.88 -21.08
N LYS A 294 -7.69 -11.09 -21.44
CA LYS A 294 -7.37 -11.77 -22.71
C LYS A 294 -8.60 -11.80 -23.60
N PHE A 295 -8.63 -10.92 -24.60
CA PHE A 295 -9.77 -10.74 -25.48
C PHE A 295 -9.39 -11.08 -26.92
N GLU A 296 -10.26 -11.82 -27.62
CA GLU A 296 -9.99 -12.28 -29.00
C GLU A 296 -9.77 -11.12 -29.98
N SER A 297 -10.49 -10.02 -29.78
CA SER A 297 -10.39 -8.78 -30.56
C SER A 297 -9.03 -8.08 -30.43
N ARG A 298 -8.25 -8.39 -29.40
CA ARG A 298 -6.90 -7.85 -29.18
C ARG A 298 -5.99 -8.94 -28.60
N PRO A 299 -5.48 -9.84 -29.46
CA PRO A 299 -4.59 -10.91 -29.06
C PRO A 299 -3.35 -10.38 -28.33
N TRP A 300 -2.81 -11.19 -27.43
CA TRP A 300 -1.62 -10.82 -26.67
C TRP A 300 -0.37 -10.90 -27.54
N ASN A 301 0.48 -9.89 -27.41
CA ASN A 301 1.84 -9.91 -27.93
C ASN A 301 2.80 -10.56 -26.91
N GLU A 302 4.07 -10.66 -27.28
CA GLU A 302 5.12 -11.22 -26.42
C GLU A 302 5.23 -10.48 -25.07
N PHE A 303 5.13 -9.15 -25.05
CA PHE A 303 5.24 -8.37 -23.82
C PHE A 303 4.10 -8.65 -22.84
N LYS A 304 2.86 -8.78 -23.34
CA LYS A 304 1.72 -9.12 -22.49
C LYS A 304 1.82 -10.58 -22.00
N ASN A 305 2.36 -11.49 -22.82
CA ASN A 305 2.68 -12.85 -22.38
C ASN A 305 3.76 -12.86 -21.28
N THR A 306 4.78 -12.00 -21.36
CA THR A 306 5.81 -11.87 -20.32
C THR A 306 5.22 -11.39 -18.99
N VAL A 307 4.38 -10.35 -19.02
CA VAL A 307 3.71 -9.83 -17.82
C VAL A 307 2.73 -10.87 -17.22
N ASP A 308 1.97 -11.57 -18.07
CA ASP A 308 1.10 -12.67 -17.62
C ASP A 308 1.88 -13.82 -16.98
N ALA A 309 3.04 -14.18 -17.54
CA ALA A 309 3.91 -15.20 -16.96
C ALA A 309 4.37 -14.81 -15.54
N ALA A 310 4.66 -13.52 -15.32
CA ALA A 310 5.02 -13.01 -13.99
C ALA A 310 3.85 -13.11 -12.98
N HIS A 311 2.60 -12.92 -13.42
CA HIS A 311 1.41 -13.16 -12.58
C HIS A 311 1.18 -14.65 -12.32
N ARG A 312 1.26 -15.49 -13.35
CA ARG A 312 0.98 -16.95 -13.26
C ARG A 312 1.96 -17.67 -12.34
N THR A 313 3.24 -17.34 -12.47
CA THR A 313 4.32 -17.96 -11.68
C THR A 313 4.49 -17.32 -10.32
N LEU A 314 3.74 -16.25 -9.99
CA LEU A 314 3.87 -15.56 -8.70
C LEU A 314 3.80 -16.50 -7.48
N PRO A 315 2.85 -17.46 -7.40
CA PRO A 315 2.77 -18.40 -6.28
C PRO A 315 4.00 -19.29 -6.09
N ASP A 316 4.75 -19.56 -7.15
CA ASP A 316 5.97 -20.39 -7.11
C ASP A 316 7.18 -19.61 -6.56
N ARG A 317 7.08 -18.28 -6.57
CA ARG A 317 8.21 -17.37 -6.35
C ARG A 317 8.09 -16.59 -5.04
N VAL A 318 6.87 -16.32 -4.59
CA VAL A 318 6.59 -15.50 -3.43
C VAL A 318 5.51 -16.17 -2.56
N GLU A 319 5.87 -16.49 -1.32
CA GLU A 319 4.98 -17.19 -0.37
C GLU A 319 3.68 -16.42 -0.11
N ARG A 320 2.61 -17.16 0.21
CA ARG A 320 1.27 -16.63 0.54
C ARG A 320 0.72 -15.69 -0.53
N THR A 321 0.98 -16.03 -1.80
CA THR A 321 0.44 -15.33 -2.96
C THR A 321 -0.41 -16.24 -3.84
N ALA A 322 -1.34 -15.66 -4.59
CA ALA A 322 -2.18 -16.38 -5.53
C ALA A 322 -2.29 -15.66 -6.87
N PHE A 323 -2.34 -16.45 -7.94
CA PHE A 323 -2.77 -16.02 -9.25
C PHE A 323 -4.30 -16.14 -9.36
N VAL A 324 -4.97 -15.10 -9.86
CA VAL A 324 -6.41 -15.06 -10.08
C VAL A 324 -6.68 -15.00 -11.57
N ASP A 325 -7.11 -16.13 -12.13
CA ASP A 325 -7.34 -16.30 -13.55
C ASP A 325 -8.53 -15.46 -14.06
N ALA A 326 -8.36 -14.83 -15.22
CA ALA A 326 -9.36 -13.99 -15.89
C ALA A 326 -9.80 -14.59 -17.24
N SER A 327 -9.63 -15.90 -17.44
CA SER A 327 -10.12 -16.58 -18.64
C SER A 327 -11.64 -16.54 -18.72
N ALA A 328 -12.14 -16.51 -19.95
CA ALA A 328 -13.56 -16.42 -20.30
C ALA A 328 -14.28 -15.17 -19.75
N LEU A 329 -13.52 -14.13 -19.37
CA LEU A 329 -14.08 -12.83 -19.02
C LEU A 329 -14.14 -11.93 -20.26
N ASN A 330 -15.19 -11.11 -20.34
CA ASN A 330 -15.49 -10.25 -21.46
C ASN A 330 -15.07 -8.80 -21.19
N HIS A 331 -14.87 -8.03 -22.27
CA HIS A 331 -14.60 -6.60 -22.19
C HIS A 331 -15.86 -5.77 -22.45
N LYS A 332 -15.92 -4.54 -21.92
CA LYS A 332 -17.02 -3.59 -22.10
C LYS A 332 -17.14 -2.96 -23.50
N GLY A 333 -16.55 -3.59 -24.53
CA GLY A 333 -16.48 -3.05 -25.89
C GLY A 333 -15.22 -2.26 -26.27
N ASP A 334 -14.26 -2.05 -25.37
CA ASP A 334 -13.03 -1.28 -25.66
C ASP A 334 -11.73 -2.13 -25.76
N ASN A 335 -11.87 -3.45 -25.72
CA ASN A 335 -10.77 -4.43 -25.80
C ASN A 335 -9.71 -4.29 -24.68
N VAL A 336 -10.03 -3.62 -23.57
CA VAL A 336 -9.09 -3.38 -22.45
C VAL A 336 -9.73 -3.63 -21.10
N HIS A 337 -10.91 -3.05 -20.87
CA HIS A 337 -11.57 -3.09 -19.58
C HIS A 337 -12.65 -4.15 -19.57
N PHE A 338 -12.76 -4.88 -18.46
CA PHE A 338 -13.82 -5.86 -18.28
C PHE A 338 -15.21 -5.21 -18.30
N ASP A 339 -16.24 -5.97 -18.66
CA ASP A 339 -17.62 -5.56 -18.41
C ASP A 339 -18.04 -5.79 -16.96
N SER A 340 -19.24 -5.31 -16.59
CA SER A 340 -19.73 -5.38 -15.20
C SER A 340 -19.90 -6.81 -14.70
N GLU A 341 -20.37 -7.73 -15.54
CA GLU A 341 -20.52 -9.15 -15.18
C GLU A 341 -19.16 -9.79 -14.92
N SER A 342 -18.20 -9.52 -15.79
CA SER A 342 -16.83 -10.02 -15.70
C SER A 342 -16.10 -9.47 -14.48
N TYR A 343 -16.30 -8.19 -14.12
CA TYR A 343 -15.77 -7.65 -12.87
C TYR A 343 -16.35 -8.35 -11.63
N ARG A 344 -17.66 -8.64 -11.62
CA ARG A 344 -18.29 -9.36 -10.52
C ARG A 344 -17.73 -10.78 -10.43
N GLU A 345 -17.59 -11.48 -11.55
CA GLU A 345 -16.97 -12.80 -11.59
C GLU A 345 -15.52 -12.77 -11.12
N LEU A 346 -14.72 -11.81 -11.59
CA LEU A 346 -13.36 -11.63 -11.11
C LEU A 346 -13.31 -11.41 -9.59
N GLY A 347 -14.24 -10.64 -9.03
CA GLY A 347 -14.42 -10.49 -7.59
C GLY A 347 -14.67 -11.81 -6.85
N ARG A 348 -15.50 -12.71 -7.41
CA ARG A 348 -15.70 -14.06 -6.85
C ARG A 348 -14.43 -14.89 -6.91
N ARG A 349 -13.67 -14.80 -8.02
CA ARG A 349 -12.39 -15.52 -8.18
C ARG A 349 -11.32 -15.02 -7.20
N PHE A 350 -11.25 -13.71 -6.94
CA PHE A 350 -10.41 -13.16 -5.87
C PHE A 350 -10.81 -13.71 -4.49
N ALA A 351 -12.11 -13.78 -4.17
CA ALA A 351 -12.58 -14.30 -2.89
C ALA A 351 -12.23 -15.79 -2.72
N SER A 352 -12.39 -16.56 -3.79
CA SER A 352 -11.96 -17.97 -3.84
C SER A 352 -10.46 -18.13 -3.63
N ALA A 353 -9.63 -17.28 -4.25
CA ALA A 353 -8.19 -17.29 -4.06
C ALA A 353 -7.78 -16.93 -2.63
N TYR A 354 -8.42 -15.93 -2.03
CA TYR A 354 -8.21 -15.56 -0.63
C TYR A 354 -8.49 -16.73 0.31
N ARG A 355 -9.62 -17.43 0.14
CA ARG A 355 -9.98 -18.60 0.95
C ARG A 355 -8.91 -19.69 0.89
N ARG A 356 -8.41 -20.02 -0.30
CA ARG A 356 -7.31 -21.01 -0.46
C ARG A 356 -6.04 -20.60 0.29
N LEU A 357 -5.72 -19.31 0.33
CA LEU A 357 -4.55 -18.83 1.07
C LEU A 357 -4.76 -18.86 2.59
N ARG A 358 -6.01 -18.74 3.07
CA ARG A 358 -6.34 -18.82 4.49
C ARG A 358 -6.42 -20.26 5.00
N ASP A 359 -6.96 -21.16 4.20
CA ASP A 359 -7.25 -22.54 4.61
C ASP A 359 -6.01 -23.46 4.50
N ASN A 360 -4.90 -22.97 3.93
CA ASN A 360 -3.60 -23.67 3.83
C ASN A 360 -2.61 -23.27 4.95
N ASP A 361 -3.05 -22.46 5.91
CA ASP A 361 -2.37 -22.23 7.20
C ASP A 361 -2.85 -23.25 8.24
#